data_AF-A0A2N4YPT0-F1
#
_entry.id   AF-A0A2N4YPT0-F1
#
_cell.length_a   1.000
_cell.length_b   1.000
_cell.length_c   1.000
_cell.angle_alpha   90.00
_cell.angle_beta   90.00
_cell.angle_gamma   90.00
#
_symmetry.space_group_name_H-M   'P 1'
#
loop_
_entity.id
_entity.type
_entity.pdbx_description
1 polymer ?
#
loop_
_entity_poly.entity_id
_entity_poly.type
_entity_poly.pdbx_seq_one_letter_code
_entity_poly.pdbx_strand_id
1 'polypeptide(L)'
;HNYASLSGIASAQRLFPQVMQVAVFDTSFHQTLAPEAFLYGLPWEYYQNLGVRRYGFHGTSHRYVSRRALALLGLPEQESGLVIAHLGNGASICAVRNGRSVDTSMGMTPLEGLMMGTRSGDVDFGAMAWIAGETRQTLSDLERVANTASGLLGISGLSSDLRVLEQAWHEGHARARLAIKTFVHRIARHIAGHAAALQRLDGIIFTGGIGENSVLIRRLVSERLAVFG
;
A
#
# COMPACT_ATOMS: atom_id res chain seq x y z
N HIS A 1 -3.76 12.04 10.37
CA HIS A 1 -3.48 12.65 9.06
C HIS A 1 -4.39 13.85 8.79
N ASN A 2 -5.71 13.69 8.62
CA ASN A 2 -6.60 14.79 8.24
C ASN A 2 -6.54 16.03 9.17
N TYR A 3 -6.56 15.86 10.50
CA TYR A 3 -6.47 17.00 11.42
C TYR A 3 -5.17 17.79 11.27
N ALA A 4 -4.03 17.11 11.10
CA ALA A 4 -2.74 17.77 10.84
C ALA A 4 -2.76 18.52 9.50
N SER A 5 -3.36 17.93 8.46
CA SER A 5 -3.55 18.60 7.17
C SER A 5 -4.46 19.84 7.28
N LEU A 6 -5.53 19.77 8.08
CA LEU A 6 -6.41 20.91 8.35
C LEU A 6 -5.68 22.04 9.08
N SER A 7 -4.80 21.72 10.04
CA SER A 7 -3.93 22.71 10.66
C SER A 7 -3.02 23.39 9.64
N GLY A 8 -2.46 22.62 8.69
CA GLY A 8 -1.68 23.16 7.58
C GLY A 8 -2.50 24.10 6.67
N ILE A 9 -3.72 23.70 6.31
CA ILE A 9 -4.65 24.53 5.51
C ILE A 9 -4.97 25.84 6.25
N ALA A 10 -5.32 25.76 7.54
CA ALA A 10 -5.65 26.94 8.33
C ALA A 10 -4.47 27.92 8.41
N SER A 11 -3.25 27.42 8.56
CA SER A 11 -2.04 28.25 8.53
C SER A 11 -1.80 28.86 7.15
N ALA A 12 -1.94 28.09 6.07
CA ALA A 12 -1.76 28.57 4.71
C ALA A 12 -2.78 29.66 4.34
N GLN A 13 -4.04 29.51 4.75
CA GLN A 13 -5.09 30.53 4.56
C GLN A 13 -4.77 31.86 5.25
N ARG A 14 -4.14 31.84 6.43
CA ARG A 14 -3.72 33.06 7.13
C ARG A 14 -2.52 33.73 6.46
N LEU A 15 -1.54 32.93 6.02
CA LEU A 15 -0.29 33.44 5.45
C LEU A 15 -0.45 33.91 3.99
N PHE A 16 -1.35 33.29 3.24
CA PHE A 16 -1.52 33.52 1.80
C PHE A 16 -3.00 33.74 1.43
N PRO A 17 -3.65 34.80 1.94
CA PRO A 17 -5.09 35.00 1.81
C PRO A 17 -5.57 35.27 0.37
N GLN A 18 -4.69 35.74 -0.51
CA GLN A 18 -5.03 36.06 -1.91
C GLN A 18 -4.69 34.93 -2.89
N VAL A 19 -4.08 33.84 -2.42
CA VAL A 19 -3.65 32.73 -3.27
C VAL A 19 -4.72 31.65 -3.29
N MET A 20 -5.09 31.19 -4.50
CA MET A 20 -5.97 30.03 -4.66
C MET A 20 -5.31 28.77 -4.06
N GLN A 21 -6.01 28.09 -3.17
CA GLN A 21 -5.53 26.87 -2.52
C GLN A 21 -6.32 25.66 -3.01
N VAL A 22 -5.62 24.54 -3.23
CA VAL A 22 -6.21 23.30 -3.76
C VAL A 22 -5.94 22.15 -2.79
N ALA A 23 -6.96 21.36 -2.50
CA ALA A 23 -6.82 20.10 -1.78
C ALA A 23 -6.70 18.94 -2.77
N VAL A 24 -5.61 18.17 -2.67
CA VAL A 24 -5.38 16.97 -3.47
C VAL A 24 -5.44 15.77 -2.55
N PHE A 25 -6.41 14.88 -2.78
CA PHE A 25 -6.70 13.76 -1.89
C PHE A 25 -6.06 12.48 -2.38
N ASP A 26 -5.37 11.78 -1.47
CA ASP A 26 -4.75 10.47 -1.72
C ASP A 26 -5.75 9.38 -2.11
N THR A 27 -7.03 9.55 -1.78
CA THR A 27 -8.11 8.59 -2.06
C THR A 27 -8.77 8.84 -3.42
N SER A 28 -8.57 10.01 -4.04
CA SER A 28 -9.35 10.45 -5.20
C SER A 28 -9.20 9.56 -6.43
N PHE A 29 -7.99 9.07 -6.70
CA PHE A 29 -7.71 8.21 -7.85
C PHE A 29 -8.43 6.86 -7.78
N HIS A 30 -8.72 6.38 -6.57
CA HIS A 30 -9.35 5.09 -6.32
C HIS A 30 -10.88 5.15 -6.31
N GLN A 31 -11.50 6.32 -6.48
CA GLN A 31 -12.96 6.45 -6.58
C GLN A 31 -13.55 5.81 -7.84
N THR A 32 -12.71 5.29 -8.74
CA THR A 32 -13.14 4.51 -9.91
C THR A 32 -13.30 3.01 -9.62
N LEU A 33 -12.99 2.54 -8.40
CA LEU A 33 -13.24 1.16 -7.98
C LEU A 33 -14.75 0.83 -8.08
N ALA A 34 -15.06 -0.35 -8.62
CA ALA A 34 -16.41 -0.89 -8.65
C ALA A 34 -16.82 -1.43 -7.26
N PRO A 35 -18.13 -1.55 -6.95
CA PRO A 35 -18.61 -2.06 -5.66
C PRO A 35 -17.94 -3.36 -5.20
N GLU A 36 -17.79 -4.33 -6.10
CA GLU A 36 -17.12 -5.60 -5.83
C GLU A 36 -15.64 -5.46 -5.43
N ALA A 37 -14.98 -4.36 -5.77
CA ALA A 37 -13.59 -4.09 -5.41
C ALA A 37 -13.46 -3.24 -4.12
N PHE A 38 -14.50 -2.50 -3.71
CA PHE A 38 -14.43 -1.65 -2.52
C PHE A 38 -15.26 -2.12 -1.32
N LEU A 39 -16.24 -2.99 -1.51
CA LEU A 39 -17.05 -3.51 -0.42
C LEU A 39 -16.25 -4.56 0.36
N TYR A 40 -16.34 -4.50 1.69
CA TYR A 40 -15.92 -5.59 2.55
C TYR A 40 -17.06 -6.61 2.71
N GLY A 41 -16.72 -7.86 3.02
CA GLY A 41 -17.68 -8.92 3.37
C GLY A 41 -18.28 -8.75 4.77
N LEU A 42 -18.79 -7.56 5.08
CA LEU A 42 -19.40 -7.17 6.35
C LEU A 42 -20.90 -6.87 6.16
N PRO A 43 -21.70 -6.81 7.25
CA PRO A 43 -23.08 -6.34 7.18
C PRO A 43 -23.23 -5.03 6.39
N TRP A 44 -24.24 -4.98 5.53
CA TRP A 44 -24.45 -3.89 4.57
C TRP A 44 -24.60 -2.52 5.24
N GLU A 45 -25.17 -2.50 6.43
CA GLU A 45 -25.43 -1.30 7.23
C GLU A 45 -24.14 -0.55 7.59
N TYR A 46 -23.00 -1.25 7.73
CA TYR A 46 -21.72 -0.60 7.98
C TYR A 46 -21.24 0.19 6.76
N TYR A 47 -21.48 -0.29 5.55
CA TYR A 47 -21.23 0.50 4.35
C TYR A 47 -22.23 1.66 4.24
N GLN A 48 -23.53 1.37 4.33
CA GLN A 48 -24.60 2.33 4.08
C GLN A 48 -24.60 3.49 5.09
N ASN A 49 -24.45 3.19 6.38
CA ASN A 49 -24.64 4.17 7.45
C ASN A 49 -23.31 4.76 7.94
N LEU A 50 -22.22 4.01 7.85
CA LEU A 50 -20.91 4.40 8.40
C LEU A 50 -19.85 4.63 7.32
N GLY A 51 -20.13 4.32 6.06
CA GLY A 51 -19.17 4.47 4.96
C GLY A 51 -17.98 3.53 5.05
N VAL A 52 -18.13 2.36 5.70
CA VAL A 52 -17.08 1.33 5.78
C VAL A 52 -16.88 0.69 4.40
N ARG A 53 -15.76 1.00 3.77
CA ARG A 53 -15.35 0.53 2.45
C ARG A 53 -13.84 0.69 2.27
N ARG A 54 -13.30 0.06 1.23
CA ARG A 54 -11.99 0.39 0.70
C ARG A 54 -12.00 1.82 0.13
N TYR A 55 -11.06 2.64 0.58
CA TYR A 55 -10.77 3.95 -0.01
C TYR A 55 -9.47 3.92 -0.81
N GLY A 56 -8.43 3.24 -0.29
CA GLY A 56 -7.10 3.25 -0.90
C GLY A 56 -6.35 4.57 -0.72
N PHE A 57 -5.01 4.50 -0.72
CA PHE A 57 -4.12 5.66 -0.57
C PHE A 57 -2.92 5.55 -1.51
N HIS A 58 -2.08 6.58 -1.52
CA HIS A 58 -1.07 6.83 -2.56
C HIS A 58 -1.68 7.07 -3.95
N GLY A 59 -2.95 7.48 -4.02
CA GLY A 59 -3.64 7.70 -5.30
C GLY A 59 -2.98 8.78 -6.17
N THR A 60 -2.36 9.79 -5.56
CA THR A 60 -1.57 10.80 -6.28
C THR A 60 -0.35 10.18 -6.97
N SER A 61 0.40 9.33 -6.25
CA SER A 61 1.52 8.58 -6.81
C SER A 61 1.05 7.61 -7.89
N HIS A 62 0.03 6.79 -7.64
CA HIS A 62 -0.47 5.81 -8.59
C HIS A 62 -0.97 6.47 -9.88
N ARG A 63 -1.70 7.60 -9.77
CA ARG A 63 -2.15 8.39 -10.91
C ARG A 63 -1.00 8.99 -11.72
N TYR A 64 0.04 9.49 -11.04
CA TYR A 64 1.20 10.05 -11.73
C TYR A 64 1.97 8.94 -12.47
N VAL A 65 2.29 7.87 -11.76
CA VAL A 65 3.12 6.76 -12.25
C VAL A 65 2.43 6.01 -13.38
N SER A 66 1.10 5.82 -13.34
CA SER A 66 0.37 5.20 -14.44
C SER A 66 0.54 5.97 -15.74
N ARG A 67 0.38 7.30 -15.71
CA ARG A 67 0.54 8.17 -16.89
C ARG A 67 1.97 8.16 -17.41
N ARG A 68 2.95 8.16 -16.51
CA ARG A 68 4.38 8.07 -16.90
C ARG A 68 4.72 6.72 -17.50
N ALA A 69 4.18 5.64 -16.95
CA ALA A 69 4.39 4.28 -17.46
C ALA A 69 3.80 4.10 -18.86
N LEU A 70 2.59 4.59 -19.12
CA LEU A 70 1.98 4.57 -20.46
C LEU A 70 2.87 5.29 -21.48
N ALA A 71 3.34 6.49 -21.15
CA ALA A 71 4.25 7.24 -22.01
C ALA A 71 5.59 6.53 -22.24
N LEU A 72 6.15 5.90 -21.22
CA LEU A 72 7.43 5.17 -21.30
C LEU A 72 7.31 3.90 -22.13
N LEU A 73 6.20 3.17 -22.00
CA LEU A 73 5.94 1.92 -22.70
C LEU A 73 5.38 2.14 -24.12
N GLY A 74 5.06 3.38 -24.50
CA GLY A 74 4.41 3.69 -25.77
C GLY A 74 3.00 3.11 -25.89
N LEU A 75 2.31 2.90 -24.77
CA LEU A 75 0.99 2.29 -24.73
C LEU A 75 -0.11 3.36 -24.77
N PRO A 76 -1.17 3.17 -25.57
CA PRO A 76 -2.38 3.96 -25.44
C PRO A 76 -3.01 3.74 -24.06
N GLU A 77 -3.68 4.77 -23.53
CA GLU A 77 -4.39 4.62 -22.26
C GLU A 77 -5.52 3.59 -22.41
N GLN A 78 -6.24 3.61 -23.53
CA GLN A 78 -7.23 2.62 -23.90
C GLN A 78 -6.53 1.27 -24.13
N GLU A 79 -7.09 0.18 -23.60
CA GLU A 79 -6.56 -1.18 -23.72
C GLU A 79 -5.23 -1.43 -22.99
N SER A 80 -4.97 -0.66 -21.93
CA SER A 80 -3.81 -0.86 -21.05
C SER A 80 -4.17 -1.52 -19.72
N GLY A 81 -3.27 -2.36 -19.21
CA GLY A 81 -3.34 -2.95 -17.88
C GLY A 81 -2.01 -2.89 -17.15
N LEU A 82 -1.94 -2.10 -16.09
CA LEU A 82 -0.73 -1.93 -15.28
C LEU A 82 -0.96 -2.36 -13.85
N VAL A 83 0.05 -2.94 -13.21
CA VAL A 83 0.11 -3.06 -11.75
C VAL A 83 1.23 -2.17 -11.24
N ILE A 84 0.89 -1.23 -10.36
CA ILE A 84 1.85 -0.28 -9.79
C ILE A 84 2.12 -0.67 -8.34
N ALA A 85 3.39 -0.89 -8.02
CA ALA A 85 3.89 -1.13 -6.69
C ALA A 85 4.56 0.13 -6.14
N HIS A 86 3.80 0.93 -5.39
CA HIS A 86 4.35 2.04 -4.61
C HIS A 86 4.95 1.47 -3.32
N LEU A 87 6.28 1.41 -3.26
CA LEU A 87 7.01 0.83 -2.14
C LEU A 87 7.82 1.91 -1.43
N GLY A 88 7.40 2.29 -0.23
CA GLY A 88 8.13 3.16 0.69
C GLY A 88 7.94 2.68 2.12
N ASN A 89 8.04 3.59 3.11
CA ASN A 89 7.73 3.25 4.50
C ASN A 89 6.24 2.91 4.67
N GLY A 90 5.37 3.54 3.87
CA GLY A 90 4.07 2.99 3.47
C GLY A 90 4.17 2.34 2.10
N ALA A 91 3.48 1.23 1.91
CA ALA A 91 3.51 0.50 0.64
C ALA A 91 2.10 0.10 0.20
N SER A 92 1.78 0.30 -1.09
CA SER A 92 0.52 -0.16 -1.68
C SER A 92 0.67 -0.61 -3.13
N ILE A 93 -0.18 -1.55 -3.53
CA ILE A 93 -0.35 -1.97 -4.92
C ILE A 93 -1.60 -1.31 -5.49
N CYS A 94 -1.59 -0.97 -6.77
CA CYS A 94 -2.77 -0.52 -7.51
C CYS A 94 -2.84 -1.20 -8.88
N ALA A 95 -4.01 -1.77 -9.21
CA ALA A 95 -4.34 -2.21 -10.55
C ALA A 95 -4.94 -1.03 -11.33
N VAL A 96 -4.35 -0.71 -12.46
CA VAL A 96 -4.82 0.36 -13.35
C VAL A 96 -5.23 -0.25 -14.69
N ARG A 97 -6.52 -0.19 -15.00
CA ARG A 97 -7.10 -0.66 -16.26
C ARG A 97 -7.64 0.54 -17.02
N ASN A 98 -7.19 0.71 -18.26
CA ASN A 98 -7.60 1.81 -19.13
C ASN A 98 -7.46 3.19 -18.45
N GLY A 99 -6.31 3.43 -17.80
CA GLY A 99 -6.03 4.68 -17.06
C GLY A 99 -6.76 4.85 -15.72
N ARG A 100 -7.66 3.93 -15.34
CA ARG A 100 -8.47 4.01 -14.12
C ARG A 100 -8.03 3.00 -13.08
N SER A 101 -8.01 3.40 -11.80
CA SER A 101 -7.82 2.47 -10.69
C SER A 101 -9.00 1.49 -10.65
N VAL A 102 -8.73 0.19 -10.69
CA VAL A 102 -9.75 -0.85 -10.58
C VAL A 102 -9.59 -1.72 -9.34
N ASP A 103 -8.42 -1.70 -8.71
CA ASP A 103 -8.16 -2.32 -7.40
C ASP A 103 -6.97 -1.62 -6.70
N THR A 104 -6.91 -1.70 -5.37
CA THR A 104 -5.82 -1.13 -4.56
C THR A 104 -5.68 -1.83 -3.21
N SER A 105 -4.45 -2.04 -2.75
CA SER A 105 -4.20 -2.93 -1.61
C SER A 105 -4.59 -2.31 -0.26
N MET A 106 -4.48 -0.99 -0.13
CA MET A 106 -4.89 -0.31 1.10
C MET A 106 -6.40 -0.19 1.19
N GLY A 107 -6.90 -0.21 2.42
CA GLY A 107 -8.29 -0.39 2.75
C GLY A 107 -9.06 0.88 3.03
N MET A 108 -9.95 0.78 4.02
CA MET A 108 -10.53 1.94 4.70
C MET A 108 -9.44 2.83 5.32
N THR A 109 -8.37 2.20 5.81
CA THR A 109 -7.21 2.84 6.41
C THR A 109 -5.93 2.42 5.68
N PRO A 110 -4.80 3.16 5.87
CA PRO A 110 -3.52 2.79 5.30
C PRO A 110 -2.86 1.55 5.92
N LEU A 111 -3.57 0.76 6.73
CA LEU A 111 -3.05 -0.42 7.44
C LEU A 111 -3.15 -1.70 6.61
N GLU A 112 -4.24 -1.87 5.85
CA GLU A 112 -4.48 -3.07 5.02
C GLU A 112 -3.47 -3.17 3.85
N GLY A 113 -3.25 -4.39 3.37
CA GLY A 113 -2.49 -4.69 2.17
C GLY A 113 -1.09 -5.19 2.49
N LEU A 114 -0.10 -4.53 1.90
CA LEU A 114 1.29 -4.90 2.08
C LEU A 114 1.73 -4.76 3.53
N MET A 115 2.57 -5.69 3.99
CA MET A 115 3.41 -5.44 5.16
C MET A 115 4.33 -4.27 4.84
N MET A 116 4.58 -3.36 5.79
CA MET A 116 5.33 -2.11 5.52
C MET A 116 6.45 -1.92 6.54
N GLY A 117 7.01 -0.71 6.67
CA GLY A 117 8.10 -0.44 7.61
C GLY A 117 7.74 -0.77 9.05
N THR A 118 6.65 -0.18 9.56
CA THR A 118 6.14 -0.43 10.93
C THR A 118 4.70 -0.97 10.96
N ARG A 119 4.04 -1.06 9.80
CA ARG A 119 2.67 -1.51 9.66
C ARG A 119 2.59 -2.99 9.33
N SER A 120 1.62 -3.69 9.92
CA SER A 120 1.42 -5.13 9.71
C SER A 120 1.06 -5.51 8.26
N GLY A 121 0.29 -4.67 7.58
CA GLY A 121 -0.43 -5.10 6.39
C GLY A 121 -1.58 -6.04 6.76
N ASP A 122 -1.98 -6.91 5.82
CA ASP A 122 -3.03 -7.90 6.06
C ASP A 122 -2.69 -8.79 7.27
N VAL A 123 -3.65 -8.85 8.19
CA VAL A 123 -3.61 -9.69 9.38
C VAL A 123 -4.98 -10.31 9.59
N ASP A 124 -4.99 -11.57 10.01
CA ASP A 124 -6.22 -12.26 10.35
C ASP A 124 -6.87 -11.61 11.58
N PHE A 125 -8.14 -11.21 11.45
CA PHE A 125 -8.90 -10.63 12.55
C PHE A 125 -9.07 -11.63 13.72
N GLY A 126 -9.20 -12.93 13.44
CA GLY A 126 -9.27 -13.97 14.48
C GLY A 126 -7.99 -14.05 15.30
N ALA A 127 -6.82 -13.97 14.64
CA ALA A 127 -5.53 -13.88 15.32
C ALA A 127 -5.42 -12.62 16.18
N MET A 128 -5.88 -11.46 15.68
CA MET A 128 -5.88 -10.22 16.46
C MET A 128 -6.79 -10.33 17.70
N ALA A 129 -7.98 -10.92 17.56
CA ALA A 129 -8.90 -11.15 18.67
C ALA A 129 -8.31 -12.11 19.72
N TRP A 130 -7.62 -13.17 19.28
CA TRP A 130 -6.94 -14.09 20.18
C TRP A 130 -5.81 -13.40 20.96
N ILE A 131 -4.96 -12.61 20.29
CA ILE A 131 -3.90 -11.83 20.95
C ILE A 131 -4.50 -10.88 21.99
N ALA A 132 -5.62 -10.21 21.67
CA ALA A 132 -6.32 -9.33 22.61
C ALA A 132 -6.71 -10.08 23.90
N GLY A 133 -7.26 -11.29 23.76
CA GLY A 133 -7.67 -12.13 24.88
C GLY A 133 -6.49 -12.56 25.75
N GLU A 134 -5.43 -13.09 25.13
CA GLU A 134 -4.25 -13.61 25.84
C GLU A 134 -3.44 -12.53 26.55
N THR A 135 -3.28 -11.37 25.91
CA THR A 135 -2.46 -10.26 26.44
C THR A 135 -3.28 -9.24 27.20
N ARG A 136 -4.62 -9.38 27.22
CA ARG A 136 -5.58 -8.41 27.76
C ARG A 136 -5.42 -7.01 27.16
N GLN A 137 -4.93 -6.92 25.93
CA GLN A 137 -4.79 -5.68 25.20
C GLN A 137 -6.12 -5.22 24.62
N THR A 138 -6.35 -3.91 24.62
CA THR A 138 -7.53 -3.32 23.98
C THR A 138 -7.36 -3.24 22.46
N LEU A 139 -8.45 -2.96 21.72
CA LEU A 139 -8.34 -2.68 20.29
C LEU A 139 -7.42 -1.49 19.97
N SER A 140 -7.35 -0.48 20.85
CA SER A 140 -6.45 0.67 20.67
C SER A 140 -4.98 0.27 20.86
N ASP A 141 -4.69 -0.62 21.82
CA ASP A 141 -3.35 -1.17 21.99
C ASP A 141 -2.91 -1.95 20.76
N LEU A 142 -3.80 -2.80 20.24
CA LEU A 142 -3.54 -3.60 19.05
C LEU A 142 -3.43 -2.76 17.79
N GLU A 143 -4.24 -1.72 17.64
CA GLU A 143 -4.11 -0.75 16.54
C GLU A 143 -2.73 -0.05 16.59
N ARG A 144 -2.27 0.34 17.78
CA ARG A 144 -0.93 0.91 17.97
C ARG A 144 0.14 -0.09 17.57
N VAL A 145 0.08 -1.34 18.05
CA VAL A 145 1.03 -2.40 17.68
C VAL A 145 1.04 -2.61 16.17
N ALA A 146 -0.13 -2.72 15.55
CA ALA A 146 -0.29 -2.96 14.12
C ALA A 146 0.25 -1.80 13.27
N ASN A 147 0.24 -0.56 13.77
CA ASN A 147 0.72 0.61 13.05
C ASN A 147 2.20 0.95 13.28
N THR A 148 2.72 0.75 14.50
CA THR A 148 4.02 1.32 14.90
C THR A 148 5.07 0.28 15.32
N ALA A 149 4.66 -0.94 15.68
CA ALA A 149 5.56 -1.97 16.19
C ALA A 149 5.54 -3.27 15.36
N SER A 150 4.94 -3.23 14.18
CA SER A 150 4.77 -4.39 13.29
C SER A 150 5.66 -4.26 12.05
N GLY A 151 5.35 -5.02 10.99
CA GLY A 151 6.02 -4.89 9.71
C GLY A 151 7.47 -5.35 9.71
N LEU A 152 8.29 -4.70 8.88
CA LEU A 152 9.73 -4.90 8.83
C LEU A 152 10.38 -4.75 10.22
N LEU A 153 9.97 -3.73 10.98
CA LEU A 153 10.44 -3.50 12.35
C LEU A 153 10.08 -4.66 13.26
N GLY A 154 8.80 -5.05 13.32
CA GLY A 154 8.34 -6.10 14.23
C GLY A 154 8.99 -7.46 13.97
N ILE A 155 9.10 -7.87 12.71
CA ILE A 155 9.68 -9.18 12.36
C ILE A 155 11.20 -9.18 12.54
N SER A 156 11.89 -8.15 12.06
CA SER A 156 13.35 -8.08 12.21
C SER A 156 13.77 -7.86 13.66
N GLY A 157 12.94 -7.15 14.42
CA GLY A 157 13.24 -6.53 15.71
C GLY A 157 14.53 -5.70 15.68
N LEU A 158 14.83 -5.10 14.52
CA LEU A 158 16.03 -4.32 14.28
C LEU A 158 15.70 -2.92 13.76
N SER A 159 15.03 -2.83 12.60
CA SER A 159 14.74 -1.55 11.96
C SER A 159 13.55 -1.65 11.02
N SER A 160 12.88 -0.52 10.79
CA SER A 160 11.91 -0.34 9.69
C SER A 160 12.58 0.12 8.38
N ASP A 161 13.85 0.53 8.43
CA ASP A 161 14.61 0.97 7.26
C ASP A 161 15.19 -0.24 6.51
N LEU A 162 14.75 -0.40 5.27
CA LEU A 162 15.15 -1.52 4.43
C LEU A 162 16.67 -1.56 4.18
N ARG A 163 17.35 -0.41 4.10
CA ARG A 163 18.81 -0.36 3.87
C ARG A 163 19.57 -1.03 5.02
N VAL A 164 19.12 -0.79 6.25
CA VAL A 164 19.68 -1.43 7.45
C VAL A 164 19.40 -2.94 7.43
N LEU A 165 18.20 -3.35 7.01
CA LEU A 165 17.85 -4.76 6.94
C LEU A 165 18.59 -5.53 5.83
N GLU A 166 18.84 -4.90 4.69
CA GLU A 166 19.64 -5.48 3.59
C GLU A 166 21.07 -5.72 4.06
N GLN A 167 21.70 -4.73 4.70
CA GLN A 167 23.03 -4.87 5.29
C GLN A 167 23.06 -5.98 6.35
N ALA A 168 22.11 -5.97 7.28
CA ALA A 168 22.03 -7.01 8.33
C ALA A 168 21.81 -8.41 7.74
N TRP A 169 21.05 -8.54 6.64
CA TRP A 169 20.95 -9.82 5.94
C TRP A 169 22.31 -10.24 5.38
N HIS A 170 23.06 -9.36 4.71
CA HIS A 170 24.40 -9.69 4.22
C HIS A 170 25.37 -10.11 5.34
N GLU A 171 25.20 -9.58 6.55
CA GLU A 171 25.93 -9.94 7.77
C GLU A 171 25.42 -11.23 8.46
N GLY A 172 24.39 -11.88 7.91
CA GLY A 172 23.85 -13.15 8.42
C GLY A 172 22.71 -13.03 9.43
N HIS A 173 22.12 -11.84 9.63
CA HIS A 173 21.02 -11.63 10.58
C HIS A 173 19.73 -12.32 10.13
N ALA A 174 19.42 -13.46 10.74
CA ALA A 174 18.34 -14.36 10.33
C ALA A 174 16.96 -13.67 10.26
N ARG A 175 16.58 -12.87 11.27
CA ARG A 175 15.28 -12.19 11.27
C ARG A 175 15.18 -11.04 10.27
N ALA A 176 16.31 -10.43 9.86
CA ALA A 176 16.30 -9.38 8.85
C ALA A 176 16.01 -9.99 7.47
N ARG A 177 16.68 -11.10 7.16
CA ARG A 177 16.39 -11.93 5.98
C ARG A 177 14.94 -12.40 5.96
N LEU A 178 14.41 -12.86 7.09
CA LEU A 178 13.01 -13.29 7.20
C LEU A 178 12.04 -12.13 6.94
N ALA A 179 12.26 -10.97 7.57
CA ALA A 179 11.44 -9.77 7.35
C ALA A 179 11.40 -9.37 5.87
N ILE A 180 12.56 -9.32 5.22
CA ILE A 180 12.65 -9.01 3.78
C ILE A 180 11.91 -10.07 2.94
N LYS A 181 12.13 -11.37 3.21
CA LYS A 181 11.44 -12.42 2.46
C LYS A 181 9.92 -12.39 2.62
N THR A 182 9.42 -12.08 3.82
CA THR A 182 7.99 -11.91 4.08
C THR A 182 7.43 -10.70 3.35
N PHE A 183 8.17 -9.58 3.34
CA PHE A 183 7.80 -8.38 2.60
C PHE A 183 7.68 -8.65 1.10
N VAL A 184 8.72 -9.26 0.51
CA VAL A 184 8.74 -9.66 -0.90
C VAL A 184 7.59 -10.62 -1.24
N HIS A 185 7.34 -11.62 -0.38
CA HIS A 185 6.26 -12.57 -0.59
C HIS A 185 4.89 -11.87 -0.65
N ARG A 186 4.63 -10.95 0.29
CA ARG A 186 3.38 -10.18 0.31
C ARG A 186 3.25 -9.25 -0.89
N ILE A 187 4.34 -8.61 -1.32
CA ILE A 187 4.34 -7.80 -2.56
C ILE A 187 3.96 -8.65 -3.76
N ALA A 188 4.65 -9.78 -3.99
CA ALA A 188 4.38 -10.65 -5.13
C ALA A 188 2.94 -11.19 -5.12
N ARG A 189 2.44 -11.61 -3.94
CA ARG A 189 1.06 -12.07 -3.78
C ARG A 189 0.05 -10.99 -4.16
N HIS A 190 0.26 -9.76 -3.70
CA HIS A 190 -0.62 -8.64 -4.02
C HIS A 190 -0.53 -8.24 -5.49
N ILE A 191 0.67 -8.19 -6.10
CA ILE A 191 0.80 -7.94 -7.54
C ILE A 191 0.00 -8.96 -8.35
N ALA A 192 0.16 -10.24 -8.04
CA ALA A 192 -0.56 -11.32 -8.71
C ALA A 192 -2.08 -11.20 -8.52
N GLY A 193 -2.54 -10.91 -7.30
CA GLY A 193 -3.97 -10.71 -7.01
C GLY A 193 -4.56 -9.52 -7.75
N HIS A 194 -3.86 -8.39 -7.77
CA HIS A 194 -4.30 -7.16 -8.45
C HIS A 194 -4.27 -7.31 -9.98
N ALA A 195 -3.38 -8.13 -10.53
CA ALA A 195 -3.38 -8.44 -11.96
C ALA A 195 -4.69 -9.13 -12.40
N ALA A 196 -5.39 -9.84 -11.51
CA ALA A 196 -6.68 -10.48 -11.81
C ALA A 196 -7.82 -9.46 -12.07
N ALA A 197 -7.66 -8.19 -11.66
CA ALA A 197 -8.60 -7.12 -11.98
C ALA A 197 -8.42 -6.56 -13.41
N LEU A 198 -7.36 -6.99 -14.11
CA LEU A 198 -7.00 -6.52 -15.45
C LEU A 198 -7.46 -7.51 -16.53
N GLN A 199 -7.67 -6.99 -17.75
CA GLN A 199 -7.94 -7.83 -18.93
C GLN A 199 -6.65 -8.32 -19.61
N ARG A 200 -5.55 -7.60 -19.37
CA ARG A 200 -4.18 -7.95 -19.78
C ARG A 200 -3.21 -7.32 -18.79
N LEU A 201 -1.99 -7.85 -18.70
CA LEU A 201 -0.93 -7.28 -17.89
C LEU A 201 0.21 -6.80 -18.80
N ASP A 202 0.28 -5.50 -19.01
CA ASP A 202 1.29 -4.84 -19.86
C ASP A 202 2.57 -4.49 -19.11
N GLY A 203 2.46 -4.22 -17.81
CA GLY A 203 3.60 -3.77 -17.04
C GLY A 203 3.38 -3.82 -15.53
N ILE A 204 4.45 -4.17 -14.83
CA ILE A 204 4.57 -4.04 -13.38
C ILE A 204 5.55 -2.90 -13.10
N ILE A 205 5.08 -1.84 -12.44
CA ILE A 205 5.83 -0.60 -12.26
C ILE A 205 6.21 -0.45 -10.79
N PHE A 206 7.51 -0.36 -10.51
CA PHE A 206 8.02 -0.05 -9.17
C PHE A 206 8.26 1.44 -9.00
N THR A 207 7.81 1.99 -7.88
CA THR A 207 7.99 3.42 -7.52
C THR A 207 8.07 3.58 -6.00
N GLY A 208 8.32 4.80 -5.51
CA GLY A 208 8.51 5.08 -4.09
C GLY A 208 9.94 4.79 -3.64
N GLY A 209 10.28 5.22 -2.43
CA GLY A 209 11.66 5.19 -1.94
C GLY A 209 12.32 3.81 -2.00
N ILE A 210 11.58 2.73 -1.69
CA ILE A 210 12.07 1.36 -1.83
C ILE A 210 12.02 0.92 -3.30
N GLY A 211 10.91 1.16 -3.99
CA GLY A 211 10.71 0.67 -5.36
C GLY A 211 11.72 1.23 -6.35
N GLU A 212 12.16 2.47 -6.15
CA GLU A 212 13.14 3.15 -7.02
C GLU A 212 14.58 2.77 -6.68
N ASN A 213 14.91 2.54 -5.41
CA ASN A 213 16.30 2.40 -4.96
C ASN A 213 16.74 0.96 -4.64
N SER A 214 15.83 0.07 -4.21
CA SER A 214 16.21 -1.29 -3.82
C SER A 214 16.23 -2.23 -5.03
N VAL A 215 17.43 -2.45 -5.56
CA VAL A 215 17.69 -3.46 -6.60
C VAL A 215 17.31 -4.86 -6.10
N LEU A 216 17.63 -5.17 -4.85
CA LEU A 216 17.36 -6.47 -4.25
C LEU A 216 15.85 -6.76 -4.17
N ILE A 217 15.05 -5.82 -3.68
CA ILE A 217 13.59 -6.03 -3.59
C ILE A 217 12.97 -6.21 -4.96
N ARG A 218 13.30 -5.34 -5.94
CA ARG A 218 12.78 -5.49 -7.31
C ARG A 218 13.12 -6.86 -7.88
N ARG A 219 14.38 -7.29 -7.76
CA ARG A 219 14.84 -8.60 -8.23
C ARG A 219 14.06 -9.75 -7.58
N LEU A 220 13.98 -9.78 -6.26
CA LEU A 220 13.32 -10.88 -5.54
C LEU A 220 11.81 -10.93 -5.80
N VAL A 221 11.16 -9.77 -5.99
CA VAL A 221 9.75 -9.72 -6.38
C VAL A 221 9.57 -10.26 -7.80
N SER A 222 10.39 -9.80 -8.76
CA SER A 222 10.35 -10.28 -10.14
C SER A 222 10.61 -11.79 -10.24
N GLU A 223 11.61 -12.32 -9.54
CA GLU A 223 11.89 -13.76 -9.50
C GLU A 223 10.69 -14.59 -8.99
N ARG A 224 9.90 -14.05 -8.05
CA ARG A 224 8.68 -14.72 -7.57
C ARG A 224 7.49 -14.61 -8.52
N LEU A 225 7.54 -13.68 -9.46
CA LEU A 225 6.46 -13.42 -10.42
C LEU A 225 6.72 -14.07 -11.79
N ALA A 226 7.73 -14.93 -11.91
CA ALA A 226 8.08 -15.64 -13.14
C ALA A 226 6.94 -16.47 -13.76
N VAL A 227 5.87 -16.76 -13.00
CA VAL A 227 4.64 -17.38 -13.54
C VAL A 227 3.94 -16.50 -14.59
N PHE A 228 4.19 -15.18 -14.59
CA PHE A 228 3.65 -14.23 -15.56
C PHE A 228 4.53 -14.07 -16.82
N GLY A 229 5.63 -14.83 -16.94
CA GLY A 229 6.68 -14.63 -17.94
C GLY A 229 7.77 -13.68 -17.47
#